data_AF-A0A6G0ZEA9-F1
#
_entry.id   AF-A0A6G0ZEA9-F1
#
_cell.length_a   1.000
_cell.length_b   1.000
_cell.length_c   1.000
_cell.angle_alpha   90.00
_cell.angle_beta   90.00
_cell.angle_gamma   90.00
#
_symmetry.space_group_name_H-M   'P 1'
#
loop_
_entity.id
_entity.type
_entity.pdbx_description
1 polymer ?
#
loop_
_entity_poly.entity_id
_entity_poly.type
_entity_poly.pdbx_seq_one_letter_code
_entity_poly.pdbx_strand_id
1 'polypeptide(L)' 'MIITIAFVYINNIDTANDSLDEYLPEELQPLLEWLEDNYVERLNRNRRRWGPTGFPPSIWNLNERVLNSIRTQNK' A
#
# COMPACT_ATOMS: atom_id res chain seq x y z
N MET A 1 5.61 -5.69 -8.98
CA MET A 1 4.70 -6.76 -8.53
C MET A 1 3.80 -6.18 -7.44
N ILE A 2 2.49 -6.20 -7.61
CA ILE A 2 1.51 -5.55 -6.70
C ILE A 2 1.73 -5.85 -5.21
N ILE A 3 2.14 -7.07 -4.86
CA ILE A 3 2.44 -7.49 -3.48
C ILE A 3 3.54 -6.68 -2.78
N THR A 4 4.38 -5.94 -3.52
CA THR A 4 5.46 -5.14 -2.93
C THR A 4 4.96 -3.98 -2.08
N ILE A 5 3.71 -3.53 -2.28
CA ILE A 5 3.07 -2.47 -1.47
C ILE A 5 3.08 -2.79 0.02
N ALA A 6 2.97 -4.07 0.40
CA ALA A 6 3.00 -4.50 1.80
C ALA A 6 4.34 -4.18 2.50
N PHE A 7 5.40 -3.91 1.75
CA PHE A 7 6.74 -3.62 2.27
C PHE A 7 7.12 -2.14 2.12
N VAL A 8 6.21 -1.27 1.70
CA VAL A 8 6.46 0.17 1.57
C VAL A 8 6.20 0.86 2.91
N TYR A 9 7.01 1.88 3.22
CA TYR A 9 6.77 2.72 4.38
C TYR A 9 5.43 3.44 4.25
N ILE A 10 4.65 3.50 5.34
CA ILE A 10 3.24 3.94 5.28
C ILE A 10 3.05 5.31 4.61
N ASN A 11 3.96 6.26 4.87
CA ASN A 11 3.88 7.61 4.32
C ASN A 11 4.21 7.70 2.82
N ASN A 12 4.73 6.60 2.23
CA ASN A 12 5.12 6.53 0.82
C ASN A 12 4.19 5.63 0.00
N ILE A 13 3.10 5.12 0.58
CA ILE A 13 2.17 4.21 -0.10
C ILE A 13 1.57 4.87 -1.33
N ASP A 14 1.12 6.12 -1.22
CA ASP A 14 0.50 6.85 -2.34
C ASP A 14 1.47 6.94 -3.53
N THR A 15 2.72 7.32 -3.28
CA THR A 15 3.76 7.42 -4.31
C THR A 15 4.13 6.06 -4.91
N ALA A 16 4.17 5.01 -4.09
CA ALA A 16 4.42 3.67 -4.59
C ALA A 16 3.27 3.15 -5.45
N ASN A 17 2.03 3.55 -5.12
CA ASN A 17 0.84 3.20 -5.87
C ASN A 17 0.80 3.93 -7.22
N ASP A 18 1.08 5.24 -7.25
CA ASP A 18 1.23 6.03 -8.49
C ASP A 18 2.30 5.41 -9.42
N SER A 19 3.42 4.97 -8.83
CA SER A 19 4.46 4.28 -9.58
C SER A 19 3.97 2.93 -10.10
N LEU A 20 3.19 2.19 -9.31
CA LEU A 20 2.62 0.92 -9.75
C LEU A 20 1.70 1.11 -10.94
N ASP A 21 0.81 2.11 -10.89
CA ASP A 21 -0.10 2.47 -11.98
C ASP A 21 0.63 2.72 -13.30
N GLU A 22 1.75 3.46 -13.26
CA GLU A 22 2.56 3.79 -14.45
C GLU A 22 3.17 2.56 -15.15
N TYR A 23 3.56 1.54 -14.38
CA TYR A 23 4.25 0.35 -14.91
C TYR A 23 3.36 -0.88 -15.01
N LEU A 24 2.08 -0.79 -14.61
CA LEU A 24 1.18 -1.94 -14.61
C LEU A 24 0.52 -2.11 -15.99
N PRO A 25 0.48 -3.34 -16.54
CA PRO A 25 -0.33 -3.63 -17.72
C PRO A 25 -1.80 -3.29 -17.52
N GLU A 26 -2.48 -2.83 -18.58
CA GLU A 26 -3.90 -2.46 -18.53
C GLU A 26 -4.80 -3.60 -18.01
N GLU A 27 -4.46 -4.87 -18.28
CA GLU A 27 -5.26 -6.00 -17.83
C GLU A 27 -5.29 -6.17 -16.31
N LEU A 28 -4.31 -5.57 -15.61
CA LEU A 28 -4.19 -5.64 -14.15
C LEU A 28 -4.68 -4.36 -13.46
N GLN A 29 -5.10 -3.34 -14.21
CA GLN A 29 -5.70 -2.12 -13.65
C GLN A 29 -6.88 -2.39 -12.71
N PRO A 30 -7.84 -3.28 -13.03
CA PRO A 30 -8.94 -3.59 -12.10
C PRO A 30 -8.46 -4.18 -10.76
N LEU A 31 -7.31 -4.85 -10.76
CA LEU A 31 -6.72 -5.40 -9.53
C LEU A 31 -6.07 -4.30 -8.68
N LEU A 32 -5.46 -3.30 -9.33
CA LEU A 32 -4.92 -2.13 -8.65
C LEU A 32 -6.04 -1.29 -8.03
N GLU A 33 -7.11 -1.03 -8.78
CA GLU A 33 -8.31 -0.34 -8.27
C GLU A 33 -8.92 -1.07 -7.06
N TRP A 34 -9.04 -2.40 -7.14
CA TRP A 34 -9.52 -3.20 -6.01
C TRP A 34 -8.59 -3.09 -4.80
N LEU A 35 -7.26 -3.10 -5.02
CA LEU A 35 -6.30 -2.97 -3.93
C LEU A 35 -6.41 -1.59 -3.26
N GLU A 36 -6.55 -0.53 -4.06
CA GLU A 36 -6.78 0.82 -3.56
C GLU A 36 -8.01 0.84 -2.67
N ASP A 37 -9.17 0.43 -3.18
CA ASP A 37 -10.43 0.51 -2.45
C ASP A 37 -10.43 -0.27 -1.11
N ASN A 38 -9.61 -1.33 -0.99
CA ASN A 38 -9.58 -2.19 0.19
C ASN A 38 -8.47 -1.85 1.20
N TYR A 39 -7.28 -1.46 0.72
CA TYR A 39 -6.07 -1.40 1.54
C TYR A 39 -5.41 -0.02 1.58
N VAL A 40 -5.58 0.81 0.55
CA VAL A 40 -4.96 2.14 0.46
C VAL A 40 -6.05 3.19 0.60
N GLU A 41 -5.97 4.08 1.58
CA GLU A 41 -7.01 5.11 1.72
C GLU A 41 -7.03 5.98 0.48
N ARG A 42 -8.03 5.77 -0.38
CA ARG A 42 -8.19 6.54 -1.62
C ARG A 42 -8.36 8.01 -1.24
N LEU A 43 -7.31 8.80 -1.47
CA LEU A 43 -7.40 10.24 -1.46
C LEU A 43 -8.26 10.62 -2.67
N ASN A 44 -9.50 11.03 -2.44
CA ASN A 44 -10.32 11.54 -3.53
C ASN A 44 -9.57 12.71 -4.20
N ARG A 45 -9.86 13.03 -5.48
CA ARG A 45 -9.16 14.10 -6.24
C ARG A 45 -9.13 15.47 -5.53
N ASN A 46 -10.00 15.68 -4.54
CA ASN A 46 -10.04 16.83 -3.63
C ASN A 46 -9.31 16.63 -2.27
N ARG A 47 -8.41 15.65 -2.15
CA ARG A 47 -7.71 15.26 -0.90
C ARG A 47 -8.63 14.96 0.29
N ARG A 48 -9.86 14.51 0.02
CA ARG A 48 -10.79 14.04 1.06
C ARG A 48 -10.72 12.52 1.11
N ARG A 49 -10.46 11.98 2.30
CA ARG A 49 -10.43 10.52 2.53
C ARG A 49 -11.78 9.93 2.13
N TRP A 50 -11.78 8.97 1.21
CA TRP A 50 -12.99 8.26 0.82
C TRP A 50 -13.33 7.21 1.88
N GLY A 51 -13.96 7.64 2.98
CA GLY A 51 -14.33 6.73 4.08
C GLY A 51 -13.13 5.98 4.69
N PRO A 52 -13.36 5.15 5.71
CA PRO A 52 -12.31 4.28 6.24
C PRO A 52 -12.04 3.13 5.25
N THR A 53 -10.76 2.85 4.95
CA THR A 53 -10.36 1.62 4.26
C THR A 53 -10.87 0.40 4.99
N GLY A 54 -11.22 -0.65 4.23
CA GLY A 54 -11.66 -1.94 4.79
C GLY A 54 -10.64 -2.56 5.74
N PHE A 55 -9.34 -2.31 5.51
CA PHE A 55 -8.26 -2.86 6.32
C PHE A 55 -7.24 -1.80 6.75
N PRO A 56 -7.09 -1.52 8.06
CA PRO A 56 -6.07 -0.61 8.53
C PRO A 56 -4.66 -1.18 8.25
N PRO A 57 -3.67 -0.31 7.98
CA PRO A 57 -2.30 -0.75 7.66
C PRO A 57 -1.61 -1.61 8.69
N SER A 58 -2.00 -1.52 9.97
CA SER A 58 -1.46 -2.38 11.03
C SER A 58 -1.66 -3.89 10.78
N ILE A 59 -2.65 -4.27 9.98
CA ILE A 59 -2.99 -5.66 9.67
C ILE A 59 -2.17 -6.18 8.48
N TRP A 60 -1.95 -5.34 7.46
CA TRP A 60 -1.39 -5.77 6.17
C TRP A 60 0.02 -5.24 5.87
N ASN A 61 0.45 -4.13 6.45
CA ASN A 61 1.77 -3.56 6.23
C ASN A 61 2.81 -4.34 7.04
N LEU A 62 3.77 -4.92 6.32
CA LEU A 62 4.84 -5.75 6.85
C LEU A 62 6.17 -4.98 7.02
N ASN A 63 6.27 -3.76 6.48
CA ASN A 63 7.52 -2.96 6.51
C ASN A 63 8.08 -2.85 7.94
N GLU A 64 7.26 -2.39 8.89
CA GLU A 64 7.68 -2.23 10.28
C GLU A 64 7.99 -3.57 10.95
N ARG A 65 7.25 -4.63 10.61
CA ARG A 65 7.48 -5.98 11.18
C ARG A 65 8.83 -6.54 10.74
N VAL A 66 9.18 -6.36 9.47
CA VAL A 66 10.47 -6.77 8.91
C VAL A 66 11.61 -5.95 9.50
N LEU A 67 11.45 -4.63 9.60
CA LEU A 67 12.47 -3.77 10.21
C LEU A 67 12.71 -4.12 11.68
N ASN A 68 11.65 -4.43 12.43
CA ASN A 68 11.75 -4.85 13.83
C ASN A 68 12.39 -6.24 13.99
N SER A 69 12.08 -7.21 13.12
CA SER A 69 12.67 -8.56 13.20
C SER A 69 14.17 -8.56 12.90
N ILE A 70 14.62 -7.79 11.91
CA ILE A 70 16.05 -7.59 11.60
C ILE A 70 16.78 -6.98 12.79
N ARG A 71 16.15 -6.00 13.46
CA ARG A 71 16.73 -5.37 14.67
C ARG A 71 16.89 -6.36 15.83
N THR A 72 15.98 -7.33 15.95
CA THR A 72 16.05 -8.35 17.02
C THR A 72 17.01 -9.50 16.76
N GLN A 73 17.37 -9.79 15.50
CA GLN A 73 18.35 -10.83 15.14
C GLN A 73 19.80 -10.38 15.25
N ASN A 74 20.06 -9.07 15.27
CA ASN A 74 21.42 -8.50 15.44
C ASN A 74 21.84 -8.36 16.92
N LYS A 75 21.27 -9.16 17.82
CA LYS A 75 21.58 -9.16 19.26
C LYS A 75 21.90 -10.58 19.71
#